data_AF-A0A7C7H4R1-F1
#
_entry.id   AF-A0A7C7H4R1-F1
#
_cell.length_a   1.000
_cell.length_b   1.000
_cell.length_c   1.000
_cell.angle_alpha   90.00
_cell.angle_beta   90.00
_cell.angle_gamma   90.00
#
_symmetry.space_group_name_H-M   'P 1'
#
loop_
_entity.id
_entity.type
_entity.pdbx_description
1 polymer ?
#
loop_
_entity_poly.entity_id
_entity_poly.type
_entity_poly.pdbx_seq_one_letter_code
_entity_poly.pdbx_strand_id
1 'polypeptide(L)'
;MEKTFETLSTGDFSEEGEMPRKLTLYYNYLAIFSNDIKYFLFGVGPGTFNSRVSFLLNGIYSQNMLVKLIGDRESALASEYVFPLWDNEILSVRFSDGTRNQPFSSIIALLAEYGFIFTFGLFILILGKLKSIIRKLNSHLKEESSYFRLKELIIKKEFLIISGIFIFLMSLTGNLFEHTEILLYIVIIKLMELSINKKTLDIKPIYTN
;
A
#
# COMPACT_ATOMS: atom_id res chain seq x y z
N MET A 1 27.79 13.06 14.01
CA MET A 1 26.36 13.05 13.62
C MET A 1 25.77 11.64 13.81
N GLU A 2 26.29 10.87 14.77
CA GLU A 2 25.97 9.46 15.02
C GLU A 2 25.17 9.31 16.32
N LYS A 3 25.47 10.16 17.32
CA LYS A 3 24.81 10.21 18.64
C LYS A 3 23.33 10.64 18.65
N THR A 4 22.81 11.21 17.55
CA THR A 4 21.41 11.65 17.48
C THR A 4 20.47 10.53 17.03
N PHE A 5 20.99 9.44 16.47
CA PHE A 5 20.20 8.32 15.95
C PHE A 5 19.86 7.28 17.01
N GLU A 6 20.72 7.06 18.01
CA GLU A 6 20.42 6.18 19.16
C GLU A 6 19.26 6.70 20.03
N THR A 7 19.09 8.02 20.12
CA THR A 7 18.16 8.63 21.09
C THR A 7 16.67 8.53 20.73
N LEU A 8 16.29 8.07 19.53
CA LEU A 8 14.88 7.95 19.13
C LEU A 8 14.35 6.52 19.10
N SER A 9 15.21 5.49 19.09
CA SER A 9 14.75 4.09 19.18
C SER A 9 14.49 3.64 20.62
N THR A 10 14.95 4.41 21.61
CA THR A 10 14.81 4.15 23.05
C THR A 10 13.87 5.13 23.74
N GLY A 11 13.10 5.94 23.00
CA GLY A 11 12.13 6.87 23.56
C GLY A 11 11.00 6.12 24.28
N ASP A 12 10.62 6.60 25.46
CA ASP A 12 9.51 6.04 26.21
C ASP A 12 8.20 6.51 25.57
N PHE A 13 7.73 5.77 24.55
CA PHE A 13 6.55 6.09 23.76
C PHE A 13 5.22 6.02 24.53
N SER A 14 5.26 5.95 25.86
CA SER A 14 4.12 5.91 26.77
C SER A 14 3.59 7.30 27.16
N GLU A 15 4.34 8.39 26.93
CA GLU A 15 3.93 9.75 27.32
C GLU A 15 3.18 10.55 26.22
N GLU A 16 2.15 11.29 26.65
CA GLU A 16 1.43 12.28 25.82
C GLU A 16 2.36 13.47 25.48
N GLY A 17 3.08 13.38 24.38
CA GLY A 17 3.97 14.45 23.90
C GLY A 17 5.01 14.00 22.87
N GLU A 18 5.23 12.70 22.75
CA GLU A 18 6.19 12.14 21.79
C GLU A 18 5.70 12.10 20.34
N MET A 19 6.65 12.06 19.41
CA MET A 19 6.39 12.00 17.98
C MET A 19 5.52 10.78 17.63
N PRO A 20 4.45 10.94 16.81
CA PRO A 20 3.66 9.84 16.31
C PRO A 20 4.52 8.69 15.77
N ARG A 21 4.29 7.46 16.25
CA ARG A 21 5.11 6.29 15.89
C ARG A 21 5.14 5.99 14.39
N LYS A 22 4.05 6.31 13.68
CA LYS A 22 4.04 6.26 12.22
C LYS A 22 5.06 7.23 11.62
N LEU A 23 5.18 8.46 12.13
CA LEU A 23 6.20 9.39 11.67
C LEU A 23 7.61 8.92 12.04
N THR A 24 7.79 8.32 13.22
CA THR A 24 9.05 7.68 13.61
C THR A 24 9.45 6.57 12.63
N LEU A 25 8.50 5.76 12.15
CA LEU A 25 8.74 4.78 11.10
C LEU A 25 9.27 5.43 9.80
N TYR A 26 8.65 6.52 9.34
CA TYR A 26 9.11 7.24 8.14
C TYR A 26 10.51 7.81 8.35
N TYR A 27 10.80 8.32 9.54
CA TYR A 27 12.12 8.81 9.91
C TYR A 27 13.17 7.69 9.88
N ASN A 28 12.88 6.55 10.51
CA ASN A 28 13.77 5.38 10.52
C ASN A 28 14.04 4.87 9.11
N TYR A 29 13.00 4.79 8.27
CA TYR A 29 13.17 4.45 6.85
C TYR A 29 14.13 5.43 6.15
N LEU A 30 13.91 6.74 6.27
CA LEU A 30 14.79 7.72 5.63
C LEU A 30 16.22 7.62 6.16
N ALA A 31 16.40 7.42 7.46
CA ALA A 31 17.72 7.28 8.06
C ALA A 31 18.50 6.10 7.49
N ILE A 32 17.87 4.93 7.38
CA ILE A 32 18.55 3.70 6.93
C ILE A 32 18.74 3.71 5.41
N PHE A 33 17.67 4.01 4.67
CA PHE A 33 17.65 3.83 3.22
C PHE A 33 18.30 5.00 2.48
N SER A 34 18.44 6.18 3.07
CA SER A 34 19.26 7.25 2.46
C SER A 34 20.76 7.01 2.56
N ASN A 35 21.20 6.20 3.54
CA ASN A 35 22.60 5.91 3.78
C ASN A 35 23.15 4.78 2.87
N ASP A 36 22.30 3.87 2.40
CA ASP A 36 22.69 2.83 1.44
C ASP A 36 21.82 2.89 0.17
N ILE A 37 22.44 3.32 -0.92
CA ILE A 37 21.78 3.42 -2.23
C ILE A 37 21.25 2.07 -2.74
N LYS A 38 21.87 0.94 -2.34
CA LYS A 38 21.38 -0.40 -2.74
C LYS A 38 20.06 -0.70 -2.05
N TYR A 39 19.96 -0.42 -0.75
CA TYR A 39 18.70 -0.57 -0.02
C TYR A 39 17.64 0.37 -0.56
N PHE A 40 17.98 1.62 -0.86
CA PHE A 40 17.04 2.54 -1.51
C PHE A 40 16.50 2.01 -2.84
N LEU A 41 17.38 1.51 -3.72
CA LEU A 41 16.99 1.13 -5.07
C LEU A 41 16.27 -0.23 -5.13
N PHE A 42 16.73 -1.22 -4.37
CA PHE A 42 16.31 -2.62 -4.47
C PHE A 42 15.56 -3.14 -3.24
N GLY A 43 15.56 -2.41 -2.14
CA GLY A 43 14.96 -2.83 -0.89
C GLY A 43 15.77 -3.92 -0.18
N VAL A 44 15.22 -4.38 0.95
CA VAL A 44 15.82 -5.39 1.83
C VAL A 44 15.14 -6.76 1.77
N GLY A 45 14.14 -6.89 0.88
CA GLY A 45 13.39 -8.12 0.65
C GLY A 45 12.05 -8.16 1.40
N PRO A 46 11.07 -8.95 0.92
CA PRO A 46 9.74 -9.04 1.50
C PRO A 46 9.81 -9.61 2.92
N GLY A 47 9.06 -9.00 3.85
CA GLY A 47 8.98 -9.49 5.23
C GLY A 47 10.06 -8.98 6.19
N THR A 48 10.97 -8.10 5.75
CA THR A 48 12.21 -7.79 6.50
C THR A 48 12.24 -6.39 7.14
N PHE A 49 11.23 -5.55 6.92
CA PHE A 49 11.16 -4.22 7.52
C PHE A 49 9.78 -3.90 8.08
N ASN A 50 8.79 -3.63 7.20
CA ASN A 50 7.48 -3.14 7.62
C ASN A 50 6.31 -4.09 7.28
N SER A 51 6.61 -5.36 7.04
CA SER A 51 5.59 -6.38 6.84
C SER A 51 4.84 -6.68 8.11
N ARG A 52 3.53 -6.40 8.10
CA ARG A 52 2.63 -6.78 9.18
C ARG A 52 2.48 -8.30 9.32
N VAL A 53 2.63 -9.04 8.23
CA VAL A 53 2.62 -10.51 8.29
C VAL A 53 3.84 -11.00 9.07
N SER A 54 5.03 -10.44 8.79
CA SER A 54 6.23 -10.74 9.58
C SER A 54 6.04 -10.35 11.05
N PHE A 55 5.42 -9.20 11.29
CA PHE A 55 5.11 -8.71 12.63
C PHE A 55 4.17 -9.65 13.42
N LEU A 56 3.09 -10.12 12.79
CA LEU A 56 2.11 -11.00 13.44
C LEU A 56 2.62 -12.43 13.62
N LEU A 57 3.55 -12.86 12.77
CA LEU A 57 4.09 -14.21 12.80
C LEU A 57 5.36 -14.35 13.65
N ASN A 58 5.92 -13.25 14.15
CA ASN A 58 7.11 -13.28 15.00
C ASN A 58 6.88 -12.58 16.35
N GLY A 59 7.79 -12.85 17.30
CA GLY A 59 7.88 -12.15 18.57
C GLY A 59 6.70 -12.39 19.50
N ILE A 60 6.40 -11.40 20.33
CA ILE A 60 5.37 -11.46 21.39
C ILE A 60 3.93 -11.68 20.87
N TYR A 61 3.69 -11.46 19.58
CA TYR A 61 2.36 -11.57 18.96
C TYR A 61 2.07 -12.97 18.39
N SER A 62 3.10 -13.79 18.24
CA SER A 62 3.00 -15.10 17.61
C SER A 62 3.12 -16.23 18.63
N GLN A 63 2.02 -16.53 19.34
CA GLN A 63 2.00 -17.64 20.31
C GLN A 63 1.61 -18.99 19.68
N ASN A 64 1.49 -19.05 18.35
CA ASN A 64 1.00 -20.23 17.64
C ASN A 64 1.99 -21.40 17.73
N MET A 65 1.46 -22.62 17.85
CA MET A 65 2.26 -23.86 17.96
C MET A 65 3.24 -24.03 16.78
N LEU A 66 2.86 -23.59 15.59
CA LEU A 66 3.72 -23.63 14.40
C LEU A 66 4.95 -22.75 14.51
N VAL A 67 4.83 -21.57 15.12
CA VAL A 67 5.94 -20.64 15.29
C VAL A 67 6.88 -21.12 16.40
N LYS A 68 6.33 -21.70 17.47
CA LYS A 68 7.13 -22.41 18.48
C LYS A 68 7.91 -23.61 17.91
N LEU A 69 7.43 -24.23 16.83
CA LEU A 69 8.09 -25.38 16.19
C LEU A 69 9.16 -24.97 15.17
N ILE A 70 8.92 -23.90 14.41
CA ILE A 70 9.79 -23.45 13.30
C ILE A 70 10.82 -22.41 13.79
N GLY A 71 10.55 -21.77 14.93
CA GLY A 71 11.33 -20.70 15.53
C GLY A 71 10.94 -19.33 14.99
N ASP A 72 11.02 -18.32 15.85
CA ASP A 72 10.91 -16.92 15.46
C ASP A 72 12.11 -16.54 14.59
N ARG A 73 11.85 -15.97 13.41
CA ARG A 73 12.89 -15.45 12.52
C ARG A 73 12.58 -14.00 12.22
N GLU A 74 12.79 -13.18 13.22
CA GLU A 74 12.75 -11.74 13.08
C GLU A 74 13.94 -11.27 12.23
N SER A 75 13.67 -10.44 11.24
CA SER A 75 14.74 -9.74 10.52
C SER A 75 15.35 -8.67 11.43
N ALA A 76 16.67 -8.54 11.41
CA ALA A 76 17.40 -7.57 12.23
C ALA A 76 16.84 -6.13 12.10
N LEU A 77 16.56 -5.68 10.87
CA LEU A 77 16.05 -4.34 10.63
C LEU A 77 14.64 -4.11 11.22
N ALA A 78 13.73 -5.08 11.09
CA ALA A 78 12.41 -4.96 11.70
C ALA A 78 12.49 -4.98 13.23
N SER A 79 13.31 -5.86 13.80
CA SER A 79 13.50 -5.99 15.26
C SER A 79 14.11 -4.72 15.88
N GLU A 80 14.99 -4.04 15.16
CA GLU A 80 15.66 -2.82 15.64
C GLU A 80 14.82 -1.55 15.44
N TYR A 81 14.12 -1.40 14.31
CA TYR A 81 13.53 -0.11 13.92
C TYR A 81 12.01 -0.06 13.87
N VAL A 82 11.33 -1.20 13.89
CA VAL A 82 9.87 -1.29 13.70
C VAL A 82 9.19 -1.95 14.89
N PHE A 83 9.74 -3.05 15.40
CA PHE A 83 9.14 -3.82 16.49
C PHE A 83 9.07 -3.04 17.82
N PRO A 84 10.08 -2.24 18.20
CA PRO A 84 10.01 -1.43 19.42
C PRO A 84 8.91 -0.35 19.36
N LEU A 85 8.45 0.02 18.16
CA LEU A 85 7.37 1.00 17.98
C LEU A 85 5.96 0.39 18.22
N TRP A 86 5.87 -0.90 18.51
CA TRP A 86 4.60 -1.59 18.73
C TRP A 86 4.78 -2.77 19.68
N ASP A 87 5.00 -2.48 20.96
CA ASP A 87 5.11 -3.47 22.03
C ASP A 87 3.84 -3.50 22.91
N ASN A 88 3.60 -4.61 23.62
CA ASN A 88 2.50 -4.82 24.56
C ASN A 88 2.47 -3.78 25.68
N GLU A 89 3.63 -3.33 26.17
CA GLU A 89 3.68 -2.26 27.18
C GLU A 89 3.07 -0.96 26.62
N ILE A 90 3.42 -0.61 25.37
CA ILE A 90 2.88 0.57 24.69
C ILE A 90 1.37 0.40 24.42
N LEU A 91 0.94 -0.77 23.96
CA LEU A 91 -0.47 -1.06 23.67
C LEU A 91 -1.35 -1.17 24.92
N SER A 92 -0.73 -1.37 26.10
CA SER A 92 -1.45 -1.38 27.38
C SER A 92 -1.93 0.02 27.79
N VAL A 93 -1.33 1.08 27.23
CA VAL A 93 -1.73 2.48 27.48
C VAL A 93 -3.04 2.79 26.76
N ARG A 94 -4.01 3.34 27.49
CA ARG A 94 -5.34 3.64 26.95
C ARG A 94 -5.25 4.66 25.80
N PHE A 95 -5.91 4.36 24.68
CA PHE A 95 -5.93 5.17 23.45
C PHE A 95 -4.60 5.25 22.68
N SER A 96 -3.62 4.40 23.01
CA SER A 96 -2.34 4.37 22.31
C SER A 96 -2.37 3.58 20.99
N ASP A 97 -3.49 2.92 20.67
CA ASP A 97 -3.67 1.95 19.57
C ASP A 97 -4.22 2.55 18.26
N GLY A 98 -4.46 3.86 18.22
CA GLY A 98 -4.99 4.55 17.05
C GLY A 98 -4.10 4.48 15.79
N THR A 99 -4.68 4.73 14.61
CA THR A 99 -4.01 4.65 13.29
C THR A 99 -2.74 5.51 13.16
N ARG A 100 -2.66 6.60 13.93
CA ARG A 100 -1.48 7.48 14.00
C ARG A 100 -0.28 6.79 14.67
N ASN A 101 -0.57 5.86 15.56
CA ASN A 101 0.40 5.22 16.43
C ASN A 101 0.77 3.81 15.95
N GLN A 102 0.07 3.28 14.93
CA GLN A 102 0.43 2.05 14.22
C GLN A 102 1.66 2.28 13.33
N PRO A 103 2.80 1.61 13.56
CA PRO A 103 4.01 1.79 12.76
C PRO A 103 3.94 0.93 11.50
N PHE A 104 2.84 1.01 10.75
CA PHE A 104 2.66 0.31 9.49
C PHE A 104 2.25 1.29 8.38
N SER A 105 2.88 1.17 7.21
CA SER A 105 2.58 1.94 6.01
C SER A 105 2.87 1.10 4.77
N SER A 106 1.92 1.01 3.84
CA SER A 106 2.14 0.27 2.59
C SER A 106 3.18 0.92 1.69
N ILE A 107 3.33 2.24 1.75
CA ILE A 107 4.39 2.92 1.00
C ILE A 107 5.75 2.54 1.56
N ILE A 108 5.91 2.55 2.88
CA ILE A 108 7.16 2.14 3.51
C ILE A 108 7.41 0.65 3.27
N ALA A 109 6.39 -0.22 3.37
CA ALA A 109 6.55 -1.63 3.05
C ALA A 109 7.00 -1.83 1.58
N LEU A 110 6.37 -1.16 0.61
CA LEU A 110 6.78 -1.26 -0.79
C LEU A 110 8.20 -0.74 -1.03
N LEU A 111 8.50 0.45 -0.53
CA LEU A 111 9.80 1.08 -0.71
C LEU A 111 10.93 0.34 0.02
N ALA A 112 10.73 -0.01 1.28
CA ALA A 112 11.75 -0.68 2.09
C ALA A 112 11.98 -2.12 1.63
N GLU A 113 10.91 -2.88 1.32
CA GLU A 113 11.05 -4.31 1.03
C GLU A 113 11.40 -4.59 -0.43
N TYR A 114 10.89 -3.79 -1.37
CA TYR A 114 11.07 -4.03 -2.81
C TYR A 114 11.91 -2.94 -3.50
N GLY A 115 12.19 -1.84 -2.81
CA GLY A 115 13.01 -0.75 -3.33
C GLY A 115 12.25 0.25 -4.19
N PHE A 116 12.91 1.37 -4.45
CA PHE A 116 12.40 2.46 -5.27
C PHE A 116 12.14 2.04 -6.72
N ILE A 117 13.03 1.24 -7.33
CA ILE A 117 12.91 0.84 -8.74
C ILE A 117 11.63 0.05 -8.96
N PHE A 118 11.40 -0.97 -8.12
CA PHE A 118 10.20 -1.80 -8.22
C PHE A 118 8.94 -0.98 -7.92
N THR A 119 8.95 -0.21 -6.83
CA THR A 119 7.79 0.59 -6.40
C THR A 119 7.41 1.61 -7.47
N PHE A 120 8.39 2.32 -8.03
CA PHE A 120 8.16 3.31 -9.08
C PHE A 120 7.74 2.65 -10.40
N GLY A 121 8.33 1.51 -10.76
CA GLY A 121 7.92 0.73 -11.92
C GLY A 121 6.46 0.26 -11.81
N LEU A 122 6.06 -0.26 -10.66
CA LEU A 122 4.68 -0.64 -10.38
C LEU A 122 3.72 0.55 -10.49
N PHE A 123 4.11 1.70 -9.95
CA PHE A 123 3.34 2.94 -10.05
C PHE A 123 3.12 3.37 -11.51
N ILE A 124 4.17 3.36 -12.34
CA ILE A 124 4.07 3.66 -13.78
C ILE A 124 3.11 2.69 -14.49
N LEU A 125 3.19 1.40 -14.20
CA LEU A 125 2.31 0.39 -14.81
C LEU A 125 0.84 0.64 -14.46
N ILE A 126 0.55 0.94 -13.20
CA ILE A 126 -0.82 1.25 -12.73
C ILE A 126 -1.35 2.51 -13.44
N LEU A 127 -0.56 3.59 -13.47
CA LEU A 127 -0.95 4.83 -14.16
C LEU A 127 -1.14 4.62 -15.67
N GLY A 128 -0.27 3.83 -16.30
CA GLY A 128 -0.38 3.48 -17.71
C GLY A 128 -1.68 2.75 -18.03
N LYS A 129 -2.05 1.77 -17.18
CA LYS A 129 -3.31 1.03 -17.31
C LYS A 129 -4.52 1.93 -17.11
N LEU A 130 -4.52 2.79 -16.07
CA LEU A 130 -5.61 3.73 -15.81
C LEU A 130 -5.81 4.69 -17.00
N LYS A 131 -4.71 5.24 -17.52
CA LYS A 131 -4.72 6.12 -18.70
C LYS A 131 -5.28 5.41 -19.94
N SER A 132 -4.94 4.14 -20.13
CA SER A 132 -5.47 3.32 -21.22
C SER A 132 -7.00 3.17 -21.14
N ILE A 133 -7.52 2.84 -19.96
CA ILE A 133 -8.97 2.70 -19.73
C ILE A 133 -9.70 4.02 -19.95
N ILE A 134 -9.17 5.14 -19.44
CA ILE A 134 -9.76 6.48 -19.63
C ILE A 134 -9.79 6.87 -21.11
N ARG A 135 -8.74 6.55 -21.88
CA ARG A 135 -8.72 6.81 -23.33
C ARG A 135 -9.80 6.01 -24.06
N LYS A 136 -9.99 4.73 -23.74
CA LYS A 136 -11.07 3.90 -24.30
C LYS A 136 -12.46 4.44 -23.95
N LEU A 137 -12.66 4.89 -22.71
CA LEU A 137 -13.91 5.52 -22.31
C LEU A 137 -14.16 6.81 -23.11
N ASN A 138 -13.14 7.65 -23.28
CA ASN A 138 -13.25 8.89 -24.04
C ASN A 138 -13.52 8.65 -25.54
N SER A 139 -12.99 7.59 -26.16
CA SER A 139 -13.32 7.26 -27.55
C SER A 139 -14.79 6.83 -27.69
N HIS A 140 -15.27 5.96 -26.81
CA HIS A 140 -16.69 5.55 -26.82
C HIS A 140 -17.65 6.71 -26.52
N LEU A 141 -17.27 7.64 -25.66
CA LEU A 141 -18.06 8.86 -25.41
C LEU A 141 -18.23 9.74 -26.65
N LYS A 142 -17.27 9.73 -27.59
CA LYS A 142 -17.35 10.51 -28.83
C LYS A 142 -18.23 9.86 -29.89
N GLU A 143 -18.32 8.53 -29.89
CA GLU A 143 -19.05 7.75 -30.88
C GLU A 143 -20.50 7.48 -30.49
N GLU A 144 -20.82 7.52 -29.19
CA GLU A 144 -22.15 7.15 -28.68
C GLU A 144 -23.15 8.30 -28.79
N SER A 145 -24.25 8.08 -29.50
CA SER A 145 -25.33 9.05 -29.68
C SER A 145 -26.47 8.90 -28.67
N SER A 146 -26.56 7.75 -27.99
CA SER A 146 -27.62 7.49 -27.01
C SER A 146 -27.37 8.23 -25.71
N TYR A 147 -28.26 9.17 -25.35
CA TYR A 147 -28.18 9.93 -24.09
C TYR A 147 -28.01 9.04 -22.85
N PHE A 148 -28.78 7.95 -22.77
CA PHE A 148 -28.73 7.02 -21.64
C PHE A 148 -27.33 6.40 -21.49
N ARG A 149 -26.74 5.95 -22.60
CA ARG A 149 -25.41 5.33 -22.62
C ARG A 149 -24.29 6.34 -22.40
N LEU A 150 -24.44 7.55 -22.93
CA LEU A 150 -23.49 8.64 -22.70
C LEU A 150 -23.40 8.96 -21.21
N LYS A 151 -24.55 9.05 -20.53
CA LYS A 151 -24.63 9.24 -19.08
C LYS A 151 -23.94 8.10 -18.32
N GLU A 152 -24.17 6.85 -18.72
CA GLU A 152 -23.52 5.67 -18.11
C GLU A 152 -21.98 5.74 -18.24
N LEU A 153 -21.46 6.07 -19.43
CA LEU A 153 -20.02 6.18 -19.67
C LEU A 153 -19.36 7.33 -18.89
N ILE A 154 -20.06 8.47 -18.74
CA ILE A 154 -19.60 9.59 -17.91
C ILE A 154 -19.47 9.15 -16.45
N ILE A 155 -20.51 8.50 -15.91
CA ILE A 155 -20.50 7.99 -14.52
C ILE A 155 -19.33 7.02 -14.32
N LYS A 156 -19.12 6.08 -15.25
CA LYS A 156 -17.99 5.15 -15.21
C LYS A 156 -16.64 5.87 -15.19
N LYS A 157 -16.47 6.91 -15.99
CA LYS A 157 -15.23 7.71 -16.04
C LYS A 157 -15.00 8.48 -14.74
N GLU A 158 -16.01 9.18 -14.24
CA GLU A 158 -15.92 9.96 -12.99
C GLU A 158 -15.64 9.06 -11.79
N PHE A 159 -16.36 7.94 -11.69
CA PHE A 159 -16.14 6.94 -10.65
C PHE A 159 -14.69 6.47 -10.65
N LEU A 160 -14.13 6.13 -11.82
CA LEU A 160 -12.76 5.65 -11.95
C LEU A 160 -11.71 6.70 -11.55
N ILE A 161 -11.97 7.99 -11.83
CA ILE A 161 -11.08 9.08 -11.40
C ILE A 161 -11.13 9.28 -9.88
N ILE A 162 -12.33 9.42 -9.31
CA ILE A 162 -12.52 9.68 -7.88
C ILE A 162 -11.94 8.53 -7.04
N SER A 163 -12.25 7.31 -7.43
CA SER A 163 -11.74 6.12 -6.76
C SER A 163 -10.22 5.95 -6.87
N GLY A 164 -9.63 6.33 -8.01
CA GLY A 164 -8.18 6.34 -8.17
C GLY A 164 -7.51 7.33 -7.22
N ILE A 165 -8.07 8.53 -7.07
CA ILE A 165 -7.60 9.53 -6.10
C ILE A 165 -7.76 8.99 -4.67
N PHE A 166 -8.90 8.40 -4.34
CA PHE A 166 -9.16 7.83 -3.02
C PHE A 166 -8.12 6.78 -2.64
N ILE A 167 -7.79 5.85 -3.54
CA ILE A 167 -6.79 4.81 -3.26
C ILE A 167 -5.39 5.36 -3.17
N PHE A 168 -5.05 6.34 -4.02
CA PHE A 168 -3.79 7.03 -3.88
C PHE A 168 -3.66 7.67 -2.49
N LEU A 169 -4.69 8.36 -2.00
CA LEU A 169 -4.69 8.93 -0.65
C LEU A 169 -4.61 7.86 0.44
N MET A 170 -5.35 6.75 0.30
CA MET A 170 -5.29 5.63 1.24
C MET A 170 -3.91 4.96 1.27
N SER A 171 -3.18 4.98 0.15
CA SER A 171 -1.80 4.50 0.11
C SER A 171 -0.86 5.27 1.03
N LEU A 172 -1.10 6.57 1.19
CA LEU A 172 -0.27 7.44 2.01
C LEU A 172 -0.48 7.19 3.50
N THR A 173 -1.68 6.77 3.90
CA THR A 173 -2.12 6.79 5.29
C THR A 173 -2.18 5.40 5.94
N GLY A 174 -2.36 4.32 5.17
CA GLY A 174 -2.62 2.98 5.70
C GLY A 174 -1.96 1.84 4.94
N ASN A 175 -2.30 0.61 5.34
CA ASN A 175 -1.86 -0.60 4.66
C ASN A 175 -2.84 -0.99 3.54
N LEU A 176 -2.57 -0.52 2.31
CA LEU A 176 -3.37 -0.79 1.11
C LEU A 176 -3.76 -2.25 0.93
N PHE A 177 -2.82 -3.17 1.18
CA PHE A 177 -3.03 -4.60 0.88
C PHE A 177 -3.92 -5.32 1.88
N GLU A 178 -4.24 -4.69 3.01
CA GLU A 178 -5.07 -5.28 4.06
C GLU A 178 -6.51 -4.76 4.03
N HIS A 179 -6.73 -3.62 3.38
CA HIS A 179 -8.08 -3.07 3.19
C HIS A 179 -8.80 -3.88 2.10
N THR A 180 -9.84 -4.61 2.52
CA THR A 180 -10.72 -5.36 1.61
C THR A 180 -11.37 -4.44 0.57
N GLU A 181 -11.49 -3.16 0.89
CA GLU A 181 -11.95 -2.08 0.03
C GLU A 181 -11.11 -1.94 -1.25
N ILE A 182 -9.81 -2.26 -1.20
CA ILE A 182 -8.92 -2.16 -2.36
C ILE A 182 -9.02 -3.38 -3.26
N LEU A 183 -9.18 -4.57 -2.68
CA LEU A 183 -9.52 -5.77 -3.45
C LEU A 183 -10.86 -5.58 -4.17
N LEU A 184 -11.87 -5.08 -3.45
CA LEU A 184 -13.17 -4.73 -4.01
C LEU A 184 -13.03 -3.72 -5.14
N TYR A 185 -12.19 -2.70 -4.97
CA TYR A 185 -11.91 -1.73 -6.02
C TYR A 185 -11.30 -2.34 -7.29
N ILE A 186 -10.27 -3.19 -7.12
CA ILE A 186 -9.62 -3.88 -8.25
C ILE A 186 -10.65 -4.73 -9.01
N VAL A 187 -11.52 -5.43 -8.29
CA VAL A 187 -12.61 -6.22 -8.87
C VAL A 187 -13.58 -5.31 -9.63
N ILE A 188 -14.00 -4.18 -9.05
CA ILE A 188 -14.90 -3.22 -9.71
C ILE A 188 -14.27 -2.65 -10.99
N ILE A 189 -13.01 -2.21 -10.95
CA ILE A 189 -12.30 -1.77 -12.17
C ILE A 189 -12.34 -2.89 -13.21
N LYS A 190 -12.04 -4.13 -12.81
CA LYS A 190 -11.95 -5.23 -13.76
C LYS A 190 -13.29 -5.54 -14.40
N LEU A 191 -14.38 -5.52 -13.62
CA LEU A 191 -15.73 -5.68 -14.12
C LEU A 191 -16.11 -4.53 -15.07
N MET A 192 -15.73 -3.29 -14.74
CA MET A 192 -15.93 -2.13 -15.62
C MET A 192 -15.17 -2.28 -16.94
N GLU A 193 -13.89 -2.67 -16.90
CA GLU A 193 -13.07 -2.93 -18.08
C GLU A 193 -13.70 -4.01 -18.98
N LEU A 194 -14.17 -5.12 -18.39
CA LEU A 194 -14.85 -6.19 -19.12
C LEU A 194 -16.16 -5.69 -19.75
N SER A 195 -16.94 -4.86 -19.04
CA SER A 195 -18.18 -4.27 -19.59
C SER A 195 -17.92 -3.38 -20.81
N ILE A 196 -16.78 -2.69 -20.85
CA ILE A 196 -16.37 -1.85 -21.97
C ILE A 196 -15.93 -2.73 -23.16
N ASN A 197 -15.12 -3.76 -22.89
CA ASN A 197 -14.55 -4.63 -23.95
C ASN A 197 -15.59 -5.59 -24.57
N LYS A 198 -16.63 -6.04 -23.83
CA LYS A 198 -17.64 -6.95 -24.39
C LYS A 198 -18.34 -6.35 -25.64
N LYS A 199 -18.46 -5.03 -25.69
CA LYS A 199 -19.09 -4.31 -26.80
C LYS A 199 -18.21 -4.18 -28.06
N THR A 200 -16.87 -4.30 -27.96
CA THR A 200 -16.01 -4.34 -29.16
C THR A 200 -16.16 -5.64 -29.95
N LEU A 201 -16.67 -6.71 -29.32
CA LEU A 201 -16.96 -7.98 -29.98
C LEU A 201 -18.32 -7.97 -30.69
N ASP A 202 -19.32 -7.30 -30.12
CA ASP A 202 -20.68 -7.21 -30.70
C ASP A 202 -20.78 -6.26 -31.91
N ILE A 203 -19.73 -5.44 -32.17
CA ILE A 203 -19.68 -4.51 -33.30
C ILE A 203 -18.94 -5.09 -34.52
N LYS A 204 -18.43 -6.34 -34.48
CA LYS A 204 -17.91 -6.95 -35.72
C LYS A 204 -19.09 -7.14 -36.69
N PRO A 205 -19.16 -6.40 -37.81
CA PRO A 205 -20.20 -6.65 -38.79
C PRO A 205 -20.00 -8.07 -39.30
N ILE A 206 -21.06 -8.87 -39.22
CA ILE A 206 -21.17 -10.11 -39.97
C ILE A 206 -21.15 -9.65 -41.43
N TYR A 207 -19.97 -9.67 -42.05
CA TYR A 207 -19.88 -9.57 -43.50
C TYR A 207 -20.59 -10.80 -44.05
N THR A 208 -21.83 -10.59 -44.49
CA THR A 208 -22.58 -11.53 -45.31
C THR A 208 -21.84 -11.67 -46.64
N ASN A 209 -21.30 -12.85 -46.92
CA ASN A 209 -20.99 -13.29 -48.27
C ASN A 209 -22.28 -13.66 -49.00
#